data_AF-A0A932L160-F1
#
_entry.id   AF-A0A932L160-F1
#
_cell.length_a   1.000
_cell.length_b   1.000
_cell.length_c   1.000
_cell.angle_alpha   90.00
_cell.angle_beta   90.00
_cell.angle_gamma   90.00
#
_symmetry.space_group_name_H-M   'P 1'
#
loop_
_entity.id
_entity.type
_entity.pdbx_description
1 polymer ?
#
loop_
_entity_poly.entity_id
_entity_poly.type
_entity_poly.pdbx_seq_one_letter_code
_entity_poly.pdbx_strand_id
1 'polypeptide(L)'
;MVSPVSYITVTQIAGLSTTAVQALSSTSLAALSTAQVAAFTVTEIGVLSSTQMGQLGTTQTAALTTSQIAALTPTQMGFSAAQMAVLSVAQLDSFGAAEIAVLTTQQVKGLTTTEIAGLTTTQFAVLSATQVGALTNTQVTGLTTSQFGAMTTTQLGALSTTQLGSLTTTQVKGLSSTTLAALTTTQVGGLSASGIGVLATTQLAALAPTQVAAITTTQMPRLATTQLAALSAGQLAAVTATQLGALSTTQVAGLTSTAVSSLSTTQLGGLSAAQIAALTTTEIVSLTTAEVSGLTTTQVAGMESTDVGALTTTQVAALSSTQLGALTATNVVGLTTTQMAGLTTTQLSGMGATQLGALTGTQAPSLTITQLASLTTTQVAALSTSAVKALTTTQFGGLAVTQVAALTTGQVAQLTTTDLVAMAPTQEASLTSTQMGALTSTQLGALTTTEVSALTTTQVGAISSSTLAGLTTTQVGVLAA
;
A
#
# COMPACT_ATOMS: atom_id res chain seq x y z
N MET A 1 -35.95 4.54 -64.17
CA MET A 1 -35.32 3.87 -65.33
C MET A 1 -34.36 2.83 -64.79
N VAL A 2 -34.43 1.59 -65.27
CA VAL A 2 -33.47 0.53 -64.88
C VAL A 2 -32.06 1.00 -65.27
N SER A 3 -31.09 0.89 -64.35
CA SER A 3 -29.73 1.34 -64.62
C SER A 3 -29.15 0.57 -65.81
N PRO A 4 -28.47 1.19 -66.80
CA PRO A 4 -27.97 0.53 -68.00
C PRO A 4 -27.08 -0.69 -67.71
N VAL A 5 -26.41 -0.70 -66.56
CA VAL A 5 -25.57 -1.81 -66.09
C VAL A 5 -26.33 -3.07 -65.69
N SER A 6 -27.66 -3.01 -65.53
CA SER A 6 -28.50 -4.17 -65.16
C SER A 6 -28.57 -5.23 -66.27
N TYR A 7 -28.11 -4.90 -67.48
CA TYR A 7 -28.08 -5.79 -68.64
C TYR A 7 -26.68 -6.27 -69.02
N ILE A 8 -25.63 -5.83 -68.31
CA ILE A 8 -24.24 -6.23 -68.58
C ILE A 8 -23.95 -7.56 -67.87
N THR A 9 -23.52 -8.59 -68.60
CA THR A 9 -23.13 -9.88 -68.02
C THR A 9 -21.78 -9.80 -67.30
N VAL A 10 -21.48 -10.76 -66.42
CA VAL A 10 -20.17 -10.91 -65.75
C VAL A 10 -19.01 -10.90 -66.76
N THR A 11 -19.16 -11.63 -67.89
CA THR A 11 -18.15 -11.67 -68.96
C THR A 11 -17.98 -10.32 -69.65
N GLN A 12 -19.07 -9.57 -69.83
CA GLN A 12 -19.00 -8.23 -70.41
C GLN A 12 -18.37 -7.22 -69.46
N ILE A 13 -18.56 -7.36 -68.14
CA ILE A 13 -17.86 -6.52 -67.14
C ILE A 13 -16.34 -6.72 -67.23
N ALA A 14 -15.88 -7.97 -67.27
CA ALA A 14 -14.44 -8.29 -67.36
C ALA A 14 -13.79 -7.86 -68.70
N GLY A 15 -14.59 -7.49 -69.69
CA GLY A 15 -14.15 -7.05 -71.01
C GLY A 15 -14.30 -5.55 -71.24
N LEU A 16 -14.60 -4.75 -70.21
CA LEU A 16 -14.70 -3.31 -70.35
C LEU A 16 -13.31 -2.70 -70.58
N SER A 17 -13.26 -1.59 -71.31
CA SER A 17 -12.02 -0.79 -71.36
C SER A 17 -11.87 0.00 -70.07
N THR A 18 -10.64 0.31 -69.67
CA THR A 18 -10.38 1.17 -68.51
C THR A 18 -11.05 2.53 -68.62
N THR A 19 -11.15 3.10 -69.83
CA THR A 19 -11.91 4.33 -70.09
C THR A 19 -13.40 4.16 -69.81
N ALA A 20 -13.99 3.03 -70.22
CA ALA A 20 -15.40 2.74 -69.94
C ALA A 20 -15.64 2.57 -68.44
N VAL A 21 -14.73 1.90 -67.73
CA VAL A 21 -14.80 1.74 -66.27
C VAL A 21 -14.67 3.08 -65.54
N GLN A 22 -13.73 3.94 -65.95
CA GLN A 22 -13.60 5.30 -65.41
C GLN A 22 -14.85 6.15 -65.62
N ALA A 23 -15.57 5.96 -66.72
CA ALA A 23 -16.78 6.70 -67.04
C ALA A 23 -18.03 6.21 -66.29
N LEU A 24 -17.96 5.10 -65.54
CA LEU A 24 -19.09 4.60 -64.76
C LEU A 24 -19.50 5.61 -63.67
N SER A 25 -20.76 6.03 -63.70
CA SER A 25 -21.30 6.89 -62.65
C SER A 25 -21.45 6.15 -61.32
N SER A 26 -21.46 6.89 -60.21
CA SER A 26 -21.71 6.36 -58.86
C SER A 26 -23.00 5.53 -58.79
N THR A 27 -24.07 5.98 -59.45
CA THR A 27 -25.35 5.25 -59.52
C THR A 27 -25.21 3.94 -60.31
N SER A 28 -24.39 3.91 -61.35
CA SER A 28 -24.14 2.70 -62.13
C SER A 28 -23.36 1.69 -61.31
N LEU A 29 -22.31 2.12 -60.60
CA LEU A 29 -21.52 1.25 -59.73
C LEU A 29 -22.37 0.67 -58.59
N ALA A 30 -23.17 1.50 -57.92
CA ALA A 30 -24.06 1.04 -56.85
C ALA A 30 -25.14 0.05 -57.33
N ALA A 31 -25.48 0.04 -58.62
CA ALA A 31 -26.48 -0.86 -59.20
C ALA A 31 -25.92 -2.21 -59.67
N LEU A 32 -24.61 -2.41 -59.66
CA LEU A 32 -24.00 -3.70 -60.03
C LEU A 32 -24.36 -4.80 -59.02
N SER A 33 -24.45 -6.04 -59.46
CA SER A 33 -24.48 -7.20 -58.57
C SER A 33 -23.09 -7.48 -58.00
N THR A 34 -23.02 -8.24 -56.91
CA THR A 34 -21.75 -8.71 -56.32
C THR A 34 -20.93 -9.53 -57.31
N ALA A 35 -21.58 -10.36 -58.13
CA ALA A 35 -20.93 -11.15 -59.17
C ALA A 35 -20.32 -10.28 -60.27
N GLN A 36 -20.99 -9.18 -60.66
CA GLN A 36 -20.43 -8.21 -61.61
C GLN A 36 -19.24 -7.47 -61.01
N VAL A 37 -19.30 -7.03 -59.75
CA VAL A 37 -18.16 -6.36 -59.10
C VAL A 37 -16.94 -7.28 -58.96
N ALA A 38 -17.15 -8.55 -58.60
CA ALA A 38 -16.09 -9.55 -58.55
C ALA A 38 -15.48 -9.87 -59.93
N ALA A 39 -16.18 -9.56 -61.02
CA ALA A 39 -15.74 -9.82 -62.39
C ALA A 39 -14.74 -8.80 -62.93
N PHE A 40 -14.66 -7.60 -62.34
CA PHE A 40 -13.69 -6.61 -62.77
C PHE A 40 -12.27 -7.18 -62.68
N THR A 41 -11.46 -6.92 -63.69
CA THR A 41 -10.03 -7.22 -63.67
C THR A 41 -9.31 -6.27 -62.72
N VAL A 42 -8.10 -6.64 -62.29
CA VAL A 42 -7.23 -5.78 -61.47
C VAL A 42 -6.96 -4.42 -62.13
N THR A 43 -6.81 -4.40 -63.45
CA THR A 43 -6.57 -3.17 -64.24
C THR A 43 -7.80 -2.27 -64.27
N GLU A 44 -9.00 -2.84 -64.32
CA GLU A 44 -10.25 -2.09 -64.27
C GLU A 44 -10.51 -1.50 -62.88
N ILE A 45 -10.23 -2.26 -61.80
CA ILE A 45 -10.29 -1.73 -60.44
C ILE A 45 -9.26 -0.61 -60.23
N GLY A 46 -8.05 -0.76 -60.78
CA GLY A 46 -6.96 0.21 -60.65
C GLY A 46 -7.26 1.59 -61.24
N VAL A 47 -8.31 1.75 -62.06
CA VAL A 47 -8.70 3.04 -62.64
C VAL A 47 -9.91 3.69 -61.99
N LEU A 48 -10.56 3.03 -61.02
CA LEU A 48 -11.67 3.64 -60.27
C LEU A 48 -11.17 4.72 -59.31
N SER A 49 -11.82 5.88 -59.28
CA SER A 49 -11.53 6.95 -58.33
C SER A 49 -11.95 6.60 -56.89
N SER A 50 -11.44 7.32 -55.89
CA SER A 50 -11.90 7.20 -54.50
C SER A 50 -13.41 7.38 -54.35
N THR A 51 -14.00 8.36 -55.06
CA THR A 51 -15.44 8.57 -55.07
C THR A 51 -16.17 7.35 -55.62
N GLN A 52 -15.70 6.76 -56.72
CA GLN A 52 -16.31 5.56 -57.29
C GLN A 52 -16.22 4.35 -56.35
N MET A 53 -15.06 4.11 -55.74
CA MET A 53 -14.87 3.04 -54.75
C MET A 53 -15.79 3.20 -53.53
N GLY A 54 -15.95 4.44 -53.05
CA GLY A 54 -16.86 4.77 -51.94
C GLY A 54 -18.35 4.62 -52.24
N GLN A 55 -18.73 4.39 -53.50
CA GLN A 55 -20.13 4.24 -53.93
C GLN A 55 -20.55 2.79 -54.08
N LEU A 56 -19.60 1.84 -53.95
CA LEU A 56 -19.94 0.44 -53.80
C LEU A 56 -20.74 0.24 -52.49
N GLY A 57 -21.81 -0.55 -52.56
CA GLY A 57 -22.49 -1.08 -51.40
C GLY A 57 -21.59 -2.01 -50.58
N THR A 58 -22.01 -2.32 -49.37
CA THR A 58 -21.26 -3.21 -48.47
C THR A 58 -21.14 -4.64 -49.03
N THR A 59 -22.21 -5.19 -49.60
CA THR A 59 -22.18 -6.51 -50.23
C THR A 59 -21.29 -6.55 -51.47
N GLN A 60 -21.26 -5.47 -52.26
CA GLN A 60 -20.36 -5.32 -53.40
C GLN A 60 -18.89 -5.22 -52.96
N THR A 61 -18.62 -4.45 -51.91
CA THR A 61 -17.27 -4.30 -51.36
C THR A 61 -16.75 -5.63 -50.81
N ALA A 62 -17.59 -6.38 -50.10
CA ALA A 62 -17.26 -7.73 -49.61
C ALA A 62 -17.00 -8.73 -50.75
N ALA A 63 -17.52 -8.49 -51.95
CA ALA A 63 -17.32 -9.34 -53.12
C ALA A 63 -16.01 -9.07 -53.88
N LEU A 64 -15.28 -8.01 -53.56
CA LEU A 64 -13.97 -7.74 -54.17
C LEU A 64 -12.98 -8.87 -53.82
N THR A 65 -12.27 -9.37 -54.81
CA THR A 65 -11.23 -10.39 -54.58
C THR A 65 -9.99 -9.78 -53.93
N THR A 66 -9.17 -10.61 -53.28
CA THR A 66 -7.89 -10.18 -52.70
C THR A 66 -6.95 -9.57 -53.75
N SER A 67 -6.93 -10.11 -54.98
CA SER A 67 -6.14 -9.54 -56.09
C SER A 67 -6.64 -8.17 -56.54
N GLN A 68 -7.95 -7.94 -56.53
CA GLN A 68 -8.52 -6.62 -56.83
C GLN A 68 -8.17 -5.61 -55.74
N ILE A 69 -8.28 -6.00 -54.46
CA ILE A 69 -7.89 -5.13 -53.33
C ILE A 69 -6.40 -4.80 -53.37
N ALA A 70 -5.54 -5.79 -53.66
CA ALA A 70 -4.10 -5.59 -53.77
C ALA A 70 -3.67 -4.66 -54.92
N ALA A 71 -4.55 -4.41 -55.90
CA ALA A 71 -4.32 -3.47 -56.99
C ALA A 71 -4.71 -2.03 -56.64
N LEU A 72 -5.37 -1.80 -55.51
CA LEU A 72 -5.74 -0.46 -55.06
C LEU A 72 -4.51 0.33 -54.60
N THR A 73 -4.58 1.64 -54.81
CA THR A 73 -3.54 2.60 -54.40
C THR A 73 -4.09 3.54 -53.31
N PRO A 74 -3.24 4.32 -52.63
CA PRO A 74 -3.69 5.20 -51.54
C PRO A 74 -4.72 6.26 -51.99
N THR A 75 -4.73 6.64 -53.27
CA THR A 75 -5.69 7.62 -53.82
C THR A 75 -7.09 7.03 -54.03
N GLN A 76 -7.26 5.72 -53.89
CA GLN A 76 -8.52 5.00 -54.12
C GLN A 76 -9.24 4.59 -52.82
N MET A 77 -8.69 4.94 -51.65
CA MET A 77 -9.20 4.58 -50.33
C MET A 77 -10.43 5.41 -49.90
N GLY A 78 -11.41 5.57 -50.78
CA GLY A 78 -12.65 6.30 -50.53
C GLY A 78 -13.76 5.50 -49.84
N PHE A 79 -13.46 4.31 -49.31
CA PHE A 79 -14.43 3.45 -48.62
C PHE A 79 -15.08 4.14 -47.41
N SER A 80 -16.36 3.90 -47.16
CA SER A 80 -17.02 4.31 -45.93
C SER A 80 -16.69 3.37 -44.76
N ALA A 81 -16.97 3.80 -43.52
CA ALA A 81 -16.82 2.96 -42.33
C ALA A 81 -17.60 1.63 -42.44
N ALA A 82 -18.80 1.66 -43.04
CA ALA A 82 -19.62 0.47 -43.24
C ALA A 82 -19.04 -0.49 -44.28
N GLN A 83 -18.32 0.03 -45.28
CA GLN A 83 -17.61 -0.78 -46.27
C GLN A 83 -16.34 -1.42 -45.68
N MET A 84 -15.63 -0.70 -44.80
CA MET A 84 -14.49 -1.28 -44.08
C MET A 84 -14.93 -2.48 -43.21
N ALA A 85 -16.07 -2.35 -42.52
CA ALA A 85 -16.61 -3.34 -41.58
C ALA A 85 -17.04 -4.69 -42.19
N VAL A 86 -17.03 -4.81 -43.52
CA VAL A 86 -17.46 -6.04 -44.24
C VAL A 86 -16.34 -6.71 -45.00
N LEU A 87 -15.11 -6.18 -44.88
CA LEU A 87 -13.94 -6.81 -45.44
C LEU A 87 -13.54 -8.02 -44.59
N SER A 88 -13.24 -9.14 -45.26
CA SER A 88 -12.57 -10.26 -44.62
C SER A 88 -11.14 -9.90 -44.23
N VAL A 89 -10.58 -10.63 -43.26
CA VAL A 89 -9.16 -10.49 -42.87
C VAL A 89 -8.23 -10.69 -44.07
N ALA A 90 -8.54 -11.61 -44.99
CA ALA A 90 -7.73 -11.83 -46.19
C ALA A 90 -7.76 -10.64 -47.17
N GLN A 91 -8.91 -9.98 -47.32
CA GLN A 91 -9.01 -8.74 -48.11
C GLN A 91 -8.23 -7.60 -47.43
N LEU A 92 -8.36 -7.46 -46.11
CA LEU A 92 -7.64 -6.42 -45.37
C LEU A 92 -6.12 -6.63 -45.43
N ASP A 93 -5.65 -7.87 -45.33
CA ASP A 93 -4.24 -8.25 -45.49
C ASP A 93 -3.70 -7.98 -46.90
N SER A 94 -4.57 -7.94 -47.90
CA SER A 94 -4.19 -7.62 -49.28
C SER A 94 -3.91 -6.13 -49.51
N PHE A 95 -4.28 -5.24 -48.57
CA PHE A 95 -3.85 -3.84 -48.64
C PHE A 95 -2.37 -3.70 -48.28
N GLY A 96 -1.66 -2.85 -49.01
CA GLY A 96 -0.33 -2.44 -48.63
C GLY A 96 -0.34 -1.49 -47.43
N ALA A 97 0.85 -1.26 -46.87
CA ALA A 97 1.04 -0.33 -45.76
C ALA A 97 0.66 1.12 -46.15
N ALA A 98 0.85 1.51 -47.41
CA ALA A 98 0.52 2.85 -47.88
C ALA A 98 -0.99 3.11 -47.89
N GLU A 99 -1.79 2.10 -48.25
CA GLU A 99 -3.25 2.16 -48.26
C GLU A 99 -3.82 2.22 -46.83
N ILE A 100 -3.25 1.44 -45.90
CA ILE A 100 -3.63 1.50 -44.49
C ILE A 100 -3.26 2.86 -43.86
N ALA A 101 -2.10 3.42 -44.21
CA ALA A 101 -1.65 4.71 -43.67
C ALA A 101 -2.59 5.88 -44.00
N VAL A 102 -3.26 5.86 -45.16
CA VAL A 102 -4.16 6.95 -45.59
C VAL A 102 -5.61 6.80 -45.10
N LEU A 103 -5.94 5.74 -44.37
CA LEU A 103 -7.29 5.58 -43.82
C LEU A 103 -7.67 6.76 -42.91
N THR A 104 -8.88 7.27 -43.03
CA THR A 104 -9.43 8.23 -42.10
C THR A 104 -9.73 7.59 -40.74
N THR A 105 -9.82 8.40 -39.68
CA THR A 105 -10.23 7.91 -38.35
C THR A 105 -11.62 7.26 -38.37
N GLN A 106 -12.52 7.70 -39.26
CA GLN A 106 -13.86 7.12 -39.41
C GLN A 106 -13.81 5.74 -40.08
N GLN A 107 -12.94 5.56 -41.07
CA GLN A 107 -12.70 4.24 -41.67
C GLN A 107 -12.07 3.28 -40.66
N VAL A 108 -11.07 3.74 -39.90
CA VAL A 108 -10.44 2.93 -38.84
C VAL A 108 -11.46 2.52 -37.79
N LYS A 109 -12.36 3.42 -37.35
CA LYS A 109 -13.48 3.07 -36.44
C LYS A 109 -14.50 2.11 -37.05
N GLY A 110 -14.59 2.06 -38.38
CA GLY A 110 -15.45 1.12 -39.10
C GLY A 110 -14.95 -0.32 -39.03
N LEU A 111 -13.64 -0.53 -38.84
CA LEU A 111 -13.07 -1.88 -38.77
C LEU A 111 -13.61 -2.67 -37.57
N THR A 112 -13.93 -3.93 -37.77
CA THR A 112 -14.33 -4.83 -36.68
C THR A 112 -13.13 -5.21 -35.80
N THR A 113 -13.40 -5.82 -34.65
CA THR A 113 -12.33 -6.33 -33.77
C THR A 113 -11.50 -7.42 -34.45
N THR A 114 -12.14 -8.29 -35.24
CA THR A 114 -11.50 -9.34 -36.03
C THR A 114 -10.59 -8.74 -37.09
N GLU A 115 -11.04 -7.70 -37.79
CA GLU A 115 -10.24 -6.98 -38.79
C GLU A 115 -9.03 -6.29 -38.16
N ILE A 116 -9.23 -5.56 -37.05
CA ILE A 116 -8.13 -4.92 -36.32
C ILE A 116 -7.11 -5.96 -35.85
N ALA A 117 -7.55 -7.08 -35.27
CA ALA A 117 -6.66 -8.17 -34.86
C ALA A 117 -5.94 -8.83 -36.04
N GLY A 118 -6.57 -8.81 -37.22
CA GLY A 118 -6.05 -9.39 -38.46
C GLY A 118 -5.00 -8.54 -39.19
N LEU A 119 -4.88 -7.24 -38.87
CA LEU A 119 -3.82 -6.41 -39.41
C LEU A 119 -2.44 -6.94 -39.01
N THR A 120 -1.56 -7.13 -40.00
CA THR A 120 -0.16 -7.47 -39.73
C THR A 120 0.51 -6.38 -38.89
N THR A 121 1.60 -6.72 -38.19
CA THR A 121 2.37 -5.72 -37.44
C THR A 121 2.91 -4.60 -38.33
N THR A 122 3.20 -4.88 -39.60
CA THR A 122 3.67 -3.88 -40.57
C THR A 122 2.53 -2.93 -40.98
N GLN A 123 1.34 -3.44 -41.25
CA GLN A 123 0.15 -2.61 -41.53
C GLN A 123 -0.30 -1.82 -40.30
N PHE A 124 -0.23 -2.40 -39.12
CA PHE A 124 -0.60 -1.70 -37.90
C PHE A 124 0.38 -0.57 -37.56
N ALA A 125 1.69 -0.82 -37.72
CA ALA A 125 2.74 0.15 -37.39
C ALA A 125 2.69 1.43 -38.23
N VAL A 126 2.09 1.41 -39.42
CA VAL A 126 1.95 2.59 -40.27
C VAL A 126 0.73 3.46 -39.97
N LEU A 127 -0.16 3.03 -39.06
CA LEU A 127 -1.23 3.90 -38.57
C LEU A 127 -0.66 5.11 -37.85
N SER A 128 -1.09 6.31 -38.20
CA SER A 128 -0.77 7.52 -37.45
C SER A 128 -1.27 7.44 -36.01
N ALA A 129 -0.66 8.25 -35.14
CA ALA A 129 -1.09 8.44 -33.77
C ALA A 129 -2.59 8.84 -33.67
N THR A 130 -3.08 9.67 -34.61
CA THR A 130 -4.49 10.07 -34.67
C THR A 130 -5.42 8.91 -35.02
N GLN A 131 -5.02 8.01 -35.92
CA GLN A 131 -5.80 6.80 -36.24
C GLN A 131 -5.82 5.82 -35.06
N VAL A 132 -4.68 5.58 -34.41
CA VAL A 132 -4.59 4.73 -33.22
C VAL A 132 -5.42 5.29 -32.07
N GLY A 133 -5.31 6.59 -31.77
CA GLY A 133 -6.11 7.24 -30.73
C GLY A 133 -7.61 7.24 -31.03
N ALA A 134 -8.01 7.11 -32.30
CA ALA A 134 -9.41 7.03 -32.71
C ALA A 134 -10.04 5.64 -32.55
N LEU A 135 -9.25 4.59 -32.28
CA LEU A 135 -9.77 3.24 -32.05
C LEU A 135 -10.80 3.24 -30.91
N THR A 136 -11.90 2.53 -31.08
CA THR A 136 -12.87 2.33 -30.00
C THR A 136 -12.29 1.41 -28.93
N ASN A 137 -12.82 1.46 -27.70
CA ASN A 137 -12.41 0.55 -26.63
C ASN A 137 -12.54 -0.92 -27.05
N THR A 138 -13.64 -1.27 -27.75
CA THR A 138 -13.87 -2.61 -28.28
C THR A 138 -12.80 -3.03 -29.29
N GLN A 139 -12.33 -2.13 -30.15
CA GLN A 139 -11.22 -2.42 -31.07
C GLN A 139 -9.89 -2.59 -30.32
N VAL A 140 -9.65 -1.77 -29.28
CA VAL A 140 -8.45 -1.87 -28.45
C VAL A 140 -8.39 -3.21 -27.70
N THR A 141 -9.51 -3.77 -27.25
CA THR A 141 -9.54 -5.11 -26.64
C THR A 141 -9.28 -6.24 -27.64
N GLY A 142 -9.45 -5.97 -28.95
CA GLY A 142 -9.11 -6.90 -30.03
C GLY A 142 -7.63 -6.90 -30.43
N LEU A 143 -6.85 -5.90 -30.01
CA LEU A 143 -5.43 -5.80 -30.37
C LEU A 143 -4.61 -6.97 -29.82
N THR A 144 -3.73 -7.50 -30.65
CA THR A 144 -2.78 -8.55 -30.23
C THR A 144 -1.58 -7.96 -29.49
N THR A 145 -0.90 -8.77 -28.70
CA THR A 145 0.34 -8.36 -28.01
C THR A 145 1.47 -8.01 -28.99
N SER A 146 1.47 -8.63 -30.17
CA SER A 146 2.42 -8.31 -31.25
C SER A 146 2.16 -6.93 -31.85
N GLN A 147 0.89 -6.53 -31.99
CA GLN A 147 0.55 -5.18 -32.45
C GLN A 147 0.97 -4.13 -31.42
N PHE A 148 0.75 -4.36 -30.12
CA PHE A 148 1.29 -3.47 -29.07
C PHE A 148 2.82 -3.38 -29.11
N GLY A 149 3.51 -4.51 -29.33
CA GLY A 149 4.97 -4.53 -29.47
C GLY A 149 5.50 -3.79 -30.70
N ALA A 150 4.67 -3.64 -31.74
CA ALA A 150 5.01 -2.92 -32.96
C ALA A 150 4.70 -1.41 -32.91
N MET A 151 4.03 -0.93 -31.85
CA MET A 151 3.70 0.49 -31.71
C MET A 151 4.93 1.33 -31.41
N THR A 152 5.02 2.48 -32.08
CA THR A 152 5.90 3.58 -31.73
C THR A 152 5.47 4.26 -30.43
N THR A 153 6.38 5.00 -29.80
CA THR A 153 6.06 5.81 -28.60
C THR A 153 5.00 6.87 -28.88
N THR A 154 4.95 7.44 -30.09
CA THR A 154 3.92 8.41 -30.48
C THR A 154 2.54 7.77 -30.59
N GLN A 155 2.44 6.55 -31.14
CA GLN A 155 1.19 5.79 -31.18
C GLN A 155 0.73 5.39 -29.77
N LEU A 156 1.65 4.90 -28.93
CA LEU A 156 1.35 4.59 -27.53
C LEU A 156 0.86 5.82 -26.78
N GLY A 157 1.50 6.97 -26.96
CA GLY A 157 1.09 8.25 -26.36
C GLY A 157 -0.29 8.76 -26.80
N ALA A 158 -0.80 8.28 -27.93
CA ALA A 158 -2.14 8.62 -28.42
C ALA A 158 -3.27 7.77 -27.79
N LEU A 159 -2.94 6.67 -27.12
CA LEU A 159 -3.93 5.89 -26.38
C LEU A 159 -4.40 6.66 -25.15
N SER A 160 -5.70 6.88 -25.06
CA SER A 160 -6.37 7.46 -23.89
C SER A 160 -6.36 6.51 -22.70
N THR A 161 -6.55 7.07 -21.50
CA THR A 161 -6.69 6.28 -20.27
C THR A 161 -7.89 5.34 -20.32
N THR A 162 -8.99 5.72 -20.99
CA THR A 162 -10.16 4.86 -21.17
C THR A 162 -9.85 3.64 -22.03
N GLN A 163 -9.08 3.81 -23.11
CA GLN A 163 -8.63 2.71 -23.96
C GLN A 163 -7.70 1.78 -23.19
N LEU A 164 -6.71 2.32 -22.46
CA LEU A 164 -5.81 1.52 -21.62
C LEU A 164 -6.54 0.80 -20.48
N GLY A 165 -7.58 1.43 -19.91
CA GLY A 165 -8.44 0.84 -18.89
C GLY A 165 -9.28 -0.33 -19.42
N SER A 166 -9.58 -0.36 -20.72
CA SER A 166 -10.31 -1.46 -21.37
C SER A 166 -9.47 -2.69 -21.69
N LEU A 167 -8.13 -2.60 -21.59
CA LEU A 167 -7.25 -3.73 -21.88
C LEU A 167 -7.59 -4.94 -21.02
N THR A 168 -7.63 -6.11 -21.67
CA THR A 168 -7.77 -7.39 -20.97
C THR A 168 -6.51 -7.68 -20.16
N THR A 169 -6.64 -8.51 -19.12
CA THR A 169 -5.49 -8.95 -18.33
C THR A 169 -4.47 -9.73 -19.17
N THR A 170 -4.91 -10.48 -20.18
CA THR A 170 -4.04 -11.16 -21.14
C THR A 170 -3.20 -10.16 -21.95
N GLN A 171 -3.81 -9.08 -22.44
CA GLN A 171 -3.09 -8.04 -23.17
C GLN A 171 -2.08 -7.33 -22.27
N VAL A 172 -2.48 -6.90 -21.06
CA VAL A 172 -1.58 -6.23 -20.11
C VAL A 172 -0.40 -7.12 -19.72
N LYS A 173 -0.66 -8.39 -19.40
CA LYS A 173 0.39 -9.38 -19.10
C LYS A 173 1.34 -9.60 -20.28
N GLY A 174 0.84 -9.48 -21.52
CA GLY A 174 1.62 -9.66 -22.73
C GLY A 174 2.38 -8.41 -23.21
N LEU A 175 2.20 -7.24 -22.59
CA LEU A 175 2.98 -6.04 -22.93
C LEU A 175 4.46 -6.27 -22.61
N SER A 176 5.37 -5.82 -23.47
CA SER A 176 6.80 -5.88 -23.13
C SER A 176 7.14 -4.89 -22.01
N SER A 177 8.22 -5.14 -21.27
CA SER A 177 8.77 -4.18 -20.30
C SER A 177 9.09 -2.83 -20.96
N THR A 178 9.57 -2.83 -22.22
CA THR A 178 9.84 -1.60 -22.99
C THR A 178 8.57 -0.83 -23.31
N THR A 179 7.50 -1.52 -23.70
CA THR A 179 6.19 -0.91 -23.98
C THR A 179 5.61 -0.27 -22.73
N LEU A 180 5.69 -0.95 -21.57
CA LEU A 180 5.24 -0.41 -20.30
C LEU A 180 6.07 0.80 -19.85
N ALA A 181 7.39 0.73 -19.97
CA ALA A 181 8.28 1.84 -19.65
C ALA A 181 8.04 3.08 -20.53
N ALA A 182 7.54 2.89 -21.76
CA ALA A 182 7.20 3.99 -22.67
C ALA A 182 5.86 4.70 -22.35
N LEU A 183 5.01 4.14 -21.48
CA LEU A 183 3.76 4.78 -21.10
C LEU A 183 4.01 6.02 -20.24
N THR A 184 3.18 7.05 -20.39
CA THR A 184 3.21 8.19 -19.48
C THR A 184 2.66 7.82 -18.09
N THR A 185 2.93 8.65 -17.08
CA THR A 185 2.37 8.47 -15.72
C THR A 185 0.84 8.46 -15.73
N THR A 186 0.21 9.36 -16.50
CA THR A 186 -1.25 9.39 -16.70
C THR A 186 -1.78 8.09 -17.29
N GLN A 187 -1.05 7.50 -18.24
CA GLN A 187 -1.42 6.24 -18.88
C GLN A 187 -1.28 5.04 -17.95
N VAL A 188 -0.21 4.97 -17.14
CA VAL A 188 -0.05 3.93 -16.11
C VAL A 188 -1.19 4.00 -15.08
N GLY A 189 -1.53 5.22 -14.61
CA GLY A 189 -2.69 5.42 -13.74
C GLY A 189 -4.04 5.11 -14.39
N GLY A 190 -4.10 5.07 -15.74
CA GLY A 190 -5.28 4.70 -16.52
C GLY A 190 -5.47 3.19 -16.74
N LEU A 191 -4.46 2.36 -16.46
CA LEU A 191 -4.61 0.90 -16.54
C LEU A 191 -5.66 0.42 -15.53
N SER A 192 -6.37 -0.67 -15.83
CA SER A 192 -7.31 -1.23 -14.86
C SER A 192 -6.57 -1.79 -13.65
N ALA A 193 -7.21 -1.78 -12.47
CA ALA A 193 -6.63 -2.36 -11.26
C ALA A 193 -6.32 -3.86 -11.43
N SER A 194 -7.17 -4.60 -12.17
CA SER A 194 -6.91 -5.99 -12.56
C SER A 194 -5.72 -6.10 -13.49
N GLY A 195 -5.52 -5.16 -14.41
CA GLY A 195 -4.34 -5.07 -15.29
C GLY A 195 -3.04 -4.90 -14.51
N ILE A 196 -3.00 -3.95 -13.57
CA ILE A 196 -1.84 -3.75 -12.69
C ILE A 196 -1.52 -5.02 -11.88
N GLY A 197 -2.55 -5.69 -11.35
CA GLY A 197 -2.38 -6.90 -10.56
C GLY A 197 -1.82 -8.12 -11.32
N VAL A 198 -1.85 -8.13 -12.66
CA VAL A 198 -1.31 -9.25 -13.47
C VAL A 198 0.08 -8.98 -14.05
N LEU A 199 0.68 -7.82 -13.77
CA LEU A 199 2.04 -7.51 -14.20
C LEU A 199 3.05 -8.50 -13.63
N ALA A 200 3.96 -9.01 -14.43
CA ALA A 200 5.13 -9.73 -13.96
C ALA A 200 6.06 -8.80 -13.15
N THR A 201 6.87 -9.38 -12.27
CA THR A 201 7.88 -8.63 -11.51
C THR A 201 8.87 -7.90 -12.42
N THR A 202 9.24 -8.50 -13.57
CA THR A 202 10.11 -7.89 -14.59
C THR A 202 9.48 -6.71 -15.34
N GLN A 203 8.15 -6.70 -15.46
CA GLN A 203 7.40 -5.59 -16.04
C GLN A 203 7.31 -4.44 -15.04
N LEU A 204 7.04 -4.74 -13.77
CA LEU A 204 6.99 -3.76 -12.69
C LEU A 204 8.37 -3.12 -12.44
N ALA A 205 9.44 -3.92 -12.45
CA ALA A 205 10.81 -3.43 -12.31
C ALA A 205 11.26 -2.50 -13.44
N ALA A 206 10.63 -2.59 -14.63
CA ALA A 206 10.93 -1.72 -15.75
C ALA A 206 10.25 -0.35 -15.67
N LEU A 207 9.27 -0.17 -14.77
CA LEU A 207 8.65 1.13 -14.55
C LEU A 207 9.60 2.07 -13.82
N ALA A 208 9.71 3.30 -14.31
CA ALA A 208 10.39 4.37 -13.61
C ALA A 208 9.69 4.67 -12.26
N PRO A 209 10.42 5.22 -11.26
CA PRO A 209 9.82 5.61 -9.98
C PRO A 209 8.59 6.53 -10.12
N THR A 210 8.60 7.46 -11.08
CA THR A 210 7.46 8.35 -11.35
C THR A 210 6.23 7.63 -11.91
N GLN A 211 6.42 6.52 -12.64
CA GLN A 211 5.33 5.66 -13.10
C GLN A 211 4.77 4.81 -11.96
N VAL A 212 5.64 4.31 -11.06
CA VAL A 212 5.19 3.61 -9.84
C VAL A 212 4.39 4.55 -8.93
N ALA A 213 4.83 5.80 -8.77
CA ALA A 213 4.08 6.84 -8.05
C ALA A 213 2.70 7.13 -8.66
N ALA A 214 2.50 6.83 -9.96
CA ALA A 214 1.21 7.01 -10.64
C ALA A 214 0.24 5.84 -10.44
N ILE A 215 0.67 4.72 -9.85
CA ILE A 215 -0.21 3.59 -9.50
C ILE A 215 -1.17 4.05 -8.39
N THR A 216 -2.45 4.17 -8.70
CA THR A 216 -3.44 4.77 -7.79
C THR A 216 -3.69 3.90 -6.55
N THR A 217 -4.28 4.49 -5.51
CA THR A 217 -4.67 3.79 -4.28
C THR A 217 -5.70 2.68 -4.49
N THR A 218 -6.43 2.67 -5.61
CA THR A 218 -7.34 1.57 -5.97
C THR A 218 -6.63 0.46 -6.75
N GLN A 219 -5.47 0.74 -7.34
CA GLN A 219 -4.62 -0.22 -8.04
C GLN A 219 -3.62 -0.90 -7.08
N MET A 220 -3.03 -0.17 -6.13
CA MET A 220 -2.03 -0.70 -5.17
C MET A 220 -2.46 -2.00 -4.47
N PRO A 221 -3.71 -2.14 -3.97
CA PRO A 221 -4.16 -3.36 -3.30
C PRO A 221 -4.25 -4.58 -4.23
N ARG A 222 -4.09 -4.40 -5.55
CA ARG A 222 -4.10 -5.50 -6.54
C ARG A 222 -2.73 -6.09 -6.80
N LEU A 223 -1.65 -5.45 -6.34
CA LEU A 223 -0.30 -6.01 -6.43
C LEU A 223 -0.16 -7.20 -5.46
N ALA A 224 0.30 -8.33 -5.96
CA ALA A 224 0.71 -9.46 -5.14
C ALA A 224 1.93 -9.10 -4.27
N THR A 225 2.11 -9.83 -3.17
CA THR A 225 3.27 -9.69 -2.28
C THR A 225 4.60 -9.85 -3.01
N THR A 226 4.68 -10.76 -3.99
CA THR A 226 5.88 -10.98 -4.82
C THR A 226 6.20 -9.79 -5.73
N GLN A 227 5.19 -9.03 -6.16
CA GLN A 227 5.39 -7.81 -6.95
C GLN A 227 5.89 -6.66 -6.05
N LEU A 228 5.30 -6.51 -4.86
CA LEU A 228 5.72 -5.50 -3.88
C LEU A 228 7.16 -5.74 -3.41
N ALA A 229 7.51 -6.99 -3.10
CA ALA A 229 8.86 -7.38 -2.69
C ALA A 229 9.92 -7.20 -3.80
N ALA A 230 9.50 -7.12 -5.07
CA ALA A 230 10.38 -6.92 -6.22
C ALA A 230 10.62 -5.43 -6.57
N LEU A 231 9.95 -4.49 -5.88
CA LEU A 231 10.20 -3.07 -6.08
C LEU A 231 11.63 -2.71 -5.66
N SER A 232 12.32 -1.96 -6.50
CA SER A 232 13.62 -1.39 -6.15
C SER A 232 13.48 -0.29 -5.09
N ALA A 233 14.57 0.04 -4.39
CA ALA A 233 14.58 1.14 -3.41
C ALA A 233 14.14 2.49 -4.02
N GLY A 234 14.54 2.77 -5.27
CA GLY A 234 14.12 3.99 -5.97
C GLY A 234 12.62 4.02 -6.29
N GLN A 235 12.04 2.88 -6.63
CA GLN A 235 10.59 2.78 -6.85
C GLN A 235 9.82 2.87 -5.53
N LEU A 236 10.31 2.21 -4.47
CA LEU A 236 9.68 2.26 -3.15
C LEU A 236 9.72 3.67 -2.56
N ALA A 237 10.82 4.42 -2.74
CA ALA A 237 10.92 5.83 -2.33
C ALA A 237 9.91 6.75 -3.04
N ALA A 238 9.41 6.36 -4.22
CA ALA A 238 8.38 7.11 -4.95
C ALA A 238 6.95 6.71 -4.57
N VAL A 239 6.75 5.59 -3.86
CA VAL A 239 5.43 5.23 -3.31
C VAL A 239 5.07 6.18 -2.18
N THR A 240 3.93 6.86 -2.28
CA THR A 240 3.46 7.81 -1.27
C THR A 240 2.95 7.11 -0.01
N ALA A 241 2.88 7.86 1.09
CA ALA A 241 2.26 7.42 2.34
C ALA A 241 0.82 6.92 2.15
N THR A 242 0.02 7.60 1.31
CA THR A 242 -1.37 7.21 1.01
C THR A 242 -1.45 5.90 0.21
N GLN A 243 -0.52 5.66 -0.71
CA GLN A 243 -0.44 4.40 -1.46
C GLN A 243 -0.05 3.22 -0.56
N LEU A 244 0.88 3.42 0.38
CA LEU A 244 1.22 2.41 1.39
C LEU A 244 0.05 2.14 2.33
N GLY A 245 -0.62 3.19 2.81
CA GLY A 245 -1.80 3.08 3.66
C GLY A 245 -2.96 2.32 2.99
N ALA A 246 -3.04 2.29 1.66
CA ALA A 246 -4.05 1.52 0.93
C ALA A 246 -3.79 0.01 0.89
N LEU A 247 -2.57 -0.46 1.17
CA LEU A 247 -2.23 -1.89 1.14
C LEU A 247 -2.99 -2.68 2.21
N SER A 248 -3.26 -3.95 1.97
CA SER A 248 -3.74 -4.85 3.02
C SER A 248 -2.63 -5.19 4.03
N THR A 249 -3.00 -5.64 5.22
CA THR A 249 -2.05 -6.15 6.22
C THR A 249 -1.21 -7.30 5.69
N THR A 250 -1.80 -8.21 4.90
CA THR A 250 -1.07 -9.31 4.24
C THR A 250 -0.03 -8.81 3.22
N GLN A 251 -0.32 -7.72 2.52
CA GLN A 251 0.64 -7.12 1.57
C GLN A 251 1.80 -6.43 2.31
N VAL A 252 1.50 -5.74 3.41
CA VAL A 252 2.53 -5.10 4.26
C VAL A 252 3.42 -6.15 4.92
N ALA A 253 2.85 -7.24 5.45
CA ALA A 253 3.59 -8.39 6.00
C ALA A 253 4.43 -9.15 4.97
N GLY A 254 4.16 -8.95 3.67
CA GLY A 254 4.90 -9.55 2.56
C GLY A 254 6.03 -8.67 2.02
N LEU A 255 6.27 -7.50 2.61
CA LEU A 255 7.46 -6.69 2.31
C LEU A 255 8.72 -7.42 2.80
N THR A 256 9.89 -6.93 2.38
CA THR A 256 11.16 -7.43 2.90
C THR A 256 11.66 -6.48 3.98
N SER A 257 12.49 -6.97 4.92
CA SER A 257 13.13 -6.11 5.92
C SER A 257 13.91 -4.96 5.29
N THR A 258 14.61 -5.20 4.17
CA THR A 258 15.30 -4.15 3.40
C THR A 258 14.35 -3.12 2.81
N ALA A 259 13.16 -3.54 2.34
CA ALA A 259 12.14 -2.61 1.87
C ALA A 259 11.61 -1.77 3.04
N VAL A 260 11.25 -2.41 4.15
CA VAL A 260 10.73 -1.74 5.36
C VAL A 260 11.72 -0.73 5.92
N SER A 261 13.00 -1.11 6.05
CA SER A 261 14.07 -0.22 6.55
C SER A 261 14.54 0.85 5.54
N SER A 262 13.90 0.92 4.37
CA SER A 262 14.15 1.97 3.36
C SER A 262 12.98 2.96 3.24
N LEU A 263 11.91 2.75 4.01
CA LEU A 263 10.78 3.65 4.06
C LEU A 263 11.15 4.93 4.82
N SER A 264 10.82 6.07 4.24
CA SER A 264 10.90 7.34 4.98
C SER A 264 9.94 7.37 6.17
N THR A 265 10.22 8.24 7.15
CA THR A 265 9.31 8.48 8.29
C THR A 265 7.91 8.91 7.84
N THR A 266 7.80 9.67 6.74
CA THR A 266 6.50 10.04 6.15
C THR A 266 5.76 8.84 5.60
N GLN A 267 6.46 7.93 4.91
CA GLN A 267 5.87 6.69 4.38
C GLN A 267 5.43 5.76 5.51
N LEU A 268 6.25 5.58 6.54
CA LEU A 268 5.87 4.83 7.74
C LEU A 268 4.66 5.45 8.43
N GLY A 269 4.59 6.78 8.58
CA GLY A 269 3.42 7.47 9.12
C GLY A 269 2.13 7.30 8.31
N GLY A 270 2.23 6.85 7.05
CA GLY A 270 1.09 6.50 6.21
C GLY A 270 0.48 5.12 6.52
N LEU A 271 1.19 4.25 7.23
CA LEU A 271 0.69 2.94 7.63
C LEU A 271 -0.27 3.08 8.82
N SER A 272 -1.37 2.33 8.80
CA SER A 272 -2.26 2.15 9.94
C SER A 272 -1.59 1.34 11.05
N ALA A 273 -2.12 1.43 12.28
CA ALA A 273 -1.70 0.59 13.40
C ALA A 273 -1.81 -0.91 13.08
N ALA A 274 -2.86 -1.34 12.36
CA ALA A 274 -3.03 -2.73 11.96
C ALA A 274 -1.99 -3.19 10.93
N GLN A 275 -1.51 -2.30 10.07
CA GLN A 275 -0.43 -2.61 9.13
C GLN A 275 0.92 -2.68 9.84
N ILE A 276 1.19 -1.81 10.83
CA ILE A 276 2.39 -1.91 11.67
C ILE A 276 2.39 -3.20 12.47
N ALA A 277 1.25 -3.58 13.07
CA ALA A 277 1.11 -4.84 13.80
C ALA A 277 1.23 -6.09 12.90
N ALA A 278 1.05 -5.94 11.59
CA ALA A 278 1.20 -7.03 10.63
C ALA A 278 2.65 -7.23 10.16
N LEU A 279 3.54 -6.26 10.41
CA LEU A 279 4.97 -6.45 10.17
C LEU A 279 5.49 -7.57 11.07
N THR A 280 6.42 -8.36 10.56
CA THR A 280 7.11 -9.35 11.37
C THR A 280 8.01 -8.65 12.38
N THR A 281 8.27 -9.31 13.51
CA THR A 281 9.21 -8.81 14.53
C THR A 281 10.61 -8.52 13.95
N THR A 282 11.04 -9.26 12.92
CA THR A 282 12.32 -9.00 12.24
C THR A 282 12.30 -7.68 11.46
N GLU A 283 11.17 -7.34 10.82
CA GLU A 283 10.99 -6.07 10.12
C GLU A 283 10.92 -4.91 11.10
N ILE A 284 10.19 -5.07 12.22
CA ILE A 284 10.13 -4.05 13.28
C ILE A 284 11.52 -3.74 13.84
N VAL A 285 12.33 -4.76 14.13
CA VAL A 285 13.69 -4.56 14.67
C VAL A 285 14.66 -4.03 13.61
N SER A 286 14.36 -4.19 12.32
CA SER A 286 15.16 -3.60 11.23
C SER A 286 15.00 -2.09 11.07
N LEU A 287 13.98 -1.48 11.70
CA LEU A 287 13.77 -0.04 11.67
C LEU A 287 14.92 0.70 12.36
N THR A 288 15.37 1.78 11.76
CA THR A 288 16.33 2.72 12.35
C THR A 288 15.70 3.48 13.53
N THR A 289 16.53 4.09 14.38
CA THR A 289 16.04 4.93 15.48
C THR A 289 15.23 6.14 14.99
N ALA A 290 15.58 6.69 13.82
CA ALA A 290 14.84 7.78 13.20
C ALA A 290 13.43 7.35 12.79
N GLU A 291 13.31 6.18 12.17
CA GLU A 291 12.02 5.57 11.79
C GLU A 291 11.17 5.25 13.02
N VAL A 292 11.75 4.64 14.06
CA VAL A 292 11.06 4.37 15.34
C VAL A 292 10.57 5.66 15.99
N SER A 293 11.40 6.71 16.03
CA SER A 293 11.00 8.02 16.58
C SER A 293 9.91 8.70 15.73
N GLY A 294 9.82 8.35 14.44
CA GLY A 294 8.82 8.87 13.51
C GLY A 294 7.45 8.18 13.58
N LEU A 295 7.32 7.04 14.28
CA LEU A 295 6.04 6.35 14.45
C LEU A 295 5.04 7.21 15.22
N THR A 296 3.78 7.20 14.80
CA THR A 296 2.70 7.86 15.54
C THR A 296 2.38 7.13 16.84
N THR A 297 1.77 7.81 17.80
CA THR A 297 1.29 7.19 19.05
C THR A 297 0.29 6.07 18.80
N THR A 298 -0.58 6.20 17.79
CA THR A 298 -1.53 5.16 17.39
C THR A 298 -0.83 3.92 16.84
N GLN A 299 0.24 4.08 16.06
CA GLN A 299 1.04 2.97 15.56
C GLN A 299 1.79 2.27 16.69
N VAL A 300 2.42 3.03 17.61
CA VAL A 300 3.12 2.48 18.77
C VAL A 300 2.17 1.71 19.70
N ALA A 301 0.97 2.25 19.94
CA ALA A 301 -0.08 1.57 20.71
C ALA A 301 -0.60 0.29 20.02
N GLY A 302 -0.47 0.20 18.69
CA GLY A 302 -0.90 -0.94 17.88
C GLY A 302 0.13 -2.07 17.79
N MET A 303 1.39 -1.85 18.20
CA MET A 303 2.41 -2.89 18.19
C MET A 303 2.03 -4.06 19.08
N GLU A 304 2.49 -5.27 18.76
CA GLU A 304 2.35 -6.41 19.67
C GLU A 304 3.36 -6.32 20.82
N SER A 305 3.08 -6.97 21.95
CA SER A 305 4.01 -6.97 23.09
C SER A 305 5.33 -7.68 22.78
N THR A 306 5.29 -8.68 21.91
CA THR A 306 6.46 -9.39 21.36
C THR A 306 7.36 -8.45 20.55
N ASP A 307 6.77 -7.56 19.74
CA ASP A 307 7.52 -6.58 18.95
C ASP A 307 8.18 -5.53 19.84
N VAL A 308 7.43 -5.02 20.83
CA VAL A 308 7.96 -4.06 21.82
C VAL A 308 9.12 -4.67 22.61
N GLY A 309 9.02 -5.94 23.02
CA GLY A 309 10.10 -6.66 23.70
C GLY A 309 11.31 -6.96 22.81
N ALA A 310 11.12 -7.04 21.49
CA ALA A 310 12.19 -7.30 20.54
C ALA A 310 12.99 -6.05 20.13
N LEU A 311 12.43 -4.85 20.31
CA LEU A 311 13.16 -3.59 20.06
C LEU A 311 14.50 -3.57 20.82
N THR A 312 15.53 -3.05 20.19
CA THR A 312 16.80 -2.80 20.88
C THR A 312 16.64 -1.69 21.93
N THR A 313 17.53 -1.66 22.92
CA THR A 313 17.56 -0.56 23.91
C THR A 313 17.73 0.81 23.25
N THR A 314 18.49 0.89 22.16
CA THR A 314 18.67 2.13 21.39
C THR A 314 17.39 2.55 20.66
N GLN A 315 16.61 1.62 20.10
CA GLN A 315 15.31 1.93 19.50
C GLN A 315 14.30 2.38 20.57
N VAL A 316 14.24 1.72 21.72
CA VAL A 316 13.38 2.16 22.84
C VAL A 316 13.78 3.54 23.35
N ALA A 317 15.09 3.82 23.47
CA ALA A 317 15.59 5.14 23.83
C ALA A 317 15.25 6.24 22.81
N ALA A 318 15.00 5.88 21.55
CA ALA A 318 14.61 6.82 20.50
C ALA A 318 13.12 7.19 20.53
N LEU A 319 12.27 6.41 21.20
CA LEU A 319 10.87 6.76 21.38
C LEU A 319 10.72 7.99 22.29
N SER A 320 9.87 8.93 21.89
CA SER A 320 9.51 10.08 22.70
C SER A 320 8.70 9.67 23.95
N SER A 321 8.67 10.53 24.96
CA SER A 321 7.83 10.31 26.15
C SER A 321 6.34 10.17 25.82
N THR A 322 5.86 10.87 24.78
CA THR A 322 4.48 10.75 24.29
C THR A 322 4.22 9.40 23.62
N GLN A 323 5.18 8.86 22.87
CA GLN A 323 5.07 7.51 22.29
C GLN A 323 5.11 6.42 23.37
N LEU A 324 6.00 6.52 24.38
CA LEU A 324 5.98 5.60 25.53
C LEU A 324 4.66 5.69 26.30
N GLY A 325 4.14 6.90 26.50
CA GLY A 325 2.84 7.10 27.14
C GLY A 325 1.65 6.55 26.36
N ALA A 326 1.81 6.27 25.06
CA ALA A 326 0.79 5.65 24.23
C ALA A 326 0.81 4.11 24.27
N LEU A 327 1.88 3.48 24.77
CA LEU A 327 1.93 2.03 24.94
C LEU A 327 0.76 1.55 25.80
N THR A 328 0.18 0.42 25.41
CA THR A 328 -0.85 -0.24 26.23
C THR A 328 -0.22 -0.94 27.44
N ALA A 329 -1.02 -1.28 28.44
CA ALA A 329 -0.57 -2.12 29.56
C ALA A 329 0.07 -3.44 29.08
N THR A 330 -0.50 -4.07 28.06
CA THR A 330 0.04 -5.30 27.44
C THR A 330 1.39 -5.07 26.78
N ASN A 331 1.59 -3.93 26.11
CA ASN A 331 2.89 -3.60 25.53
C ASN A 331 3.96 -3.41 26.62
N VAL A 332 3.61 -2.75 27.72
CA VAL A 332 4.54 -2.53 28.84
C VAL A 332 4.99 -3.85 29.44
N VAL A 333 4.11 -4.85 29.57
CA VAL A 333 4.50 -6.21 30.01
C VAL A 333 5.52 -6.86 29.05
N GLY A 334 5.51 -6.48 27.76
CA GLY A 334 6.49 -6.94 26.78
C GLY A 334 7.88 -6.35 26.93
N LEU A 335 8.05 -5.20 27.60
CA LEU A 335 9.36 -4.57 27.79
C LEU A 335 10.29 -5.47 28.61
N THR A 336 11.50 -5.69 28.11
CA THR A 336 12.56 -6.41 28.82
C THR A 336 13.11 -5.57 29.98
N THR A 337 13.71 -6.23 30.96
CA THR A 337 14.38 -5.55 32.08
C THR A 337 15.52 -4.63 31.62
N THR A 338 16.23 -4.99 30.55
CA THR A 338 17.28 -4.15 29.98
C THR A 338 16.73 -2.89 29.31
N GLN A 339 15.60 -2.99 28.58
CA GLN A 339 14.93 -1.82 28.02
C GLN A 339 14.39 -0.90 29.13
N MET A 340 13.77 -1.46 30.17
CA MET A 340 13.27 -0.72 31.33
C MET A 340 14.39 0.06 32.06
N ALA A 341 15.53 -0.59 32.30
CA ALA A 341 16.69 0.06 32.91
C ALA A 341 17.28 1.19 32.02
N GLY A 342 17.08 1.10 30.69
CA GLY A 342 17.54 2.08 29.72
C GLY A 342 16.63 3.30 29.53
N LEU A 343 15.41 3.30 30.08
CA LEU A 343 14.49 4.43 29.94
C LEU A 343 15.04 5.69 30.65
N THR A 344 14.91 6.84 30.01
CA THR A 344 15.21 8.12 30.67
C THR A 344 14.12 8.49 31.68
N THR A 345 14.43 9.35 32.64
CA THR A 345 13.44 9.91 33.58
C THR A 345 12.32 10.67 32.84
N THR A 346 12.65 11.38 31.75
CA THR A 346 11.65 12.05 30.91
C THR A 346 10.71 11.07 30.23
N GLN A 347 11.21 9.96 29.67
CA GLN A 347 10.36 8.92 29.08
C GLN A 347 9.47 8.27 30.13
N LEU A 348 10.02 7.92 31.30
CA LEU A 348 9.26 7.30 32.38
C LEU A 348 8.18 8.25 32.94
N SER A 349 8.48 9.54 33.06
CA SER A 349 7.50 10.56 33.47
C SER A 349 6.34 10.72 32.49
N GLY A 350 6.55 10.39 31.20
CA GLY A 350 5.51 10.40 30.18
C GLY A 350 4.57 9.18 30.23
N MET A 351 4.93 8.12 30.95
CA MET A 351 4.08 6.95 31.13
C MET A 351 2.96 7.24 32.14
N GLY A 352 1.72 6.88 31.80
CA GLY A 352 0.58 7.05 32.68
C GLY A 352 0.53 6.03 33.83
N ALA A 353 -0.39 6.27 34.77
CA ALA A 353 -0.67 5.35 35.87
C ALA A 353 -1.01 3.93 35.39
N THR A 354 -1.77 3.80 34.31
CA THR A 354 -2.14 2.50 33.73
C THR A 354 -0.93 1.72 33.24
N GLN A 355 0.02 2.38 32.57
CA GLN A 355 1.24 1.75 32.08
C GLN A 355 2.14 1.30 33.24
N LEU A 356 2.37 2.16 34.24
CA LEU A 356 3.21 1.78 35.38
C LEU A 356 2.56 0.73 36.28
N GLY A 357 1.23 0.74 36.40
CA GLY A 357 0.50 -0.32 37.09
C GLY A 357 0.59 -1.68 36.40
N ALA A 358 0.91 -1.72 35.11
CA ALA A 358 1.16 -2.95 34.36
C ALA A 358 2.56 -3.54 34.57
N LEU A 359 3.47 -2.82 35.25
CA LEU A 359 4.80 -3.34 35.55
C LEU A 359 4.68 -4.63 36.38
N THR A 360 5.40 -5.64 35.91
CA THR A 360 5.49 -6.93 36.57
C THR A 360 6.53 -6.91 37.69
N GLY A 361 6.48 -7.89 38.59
CA GLY A 361 7.50 -8.08 39.62
C GLY A 361 8.90 -8.38 39.08
N THR A 362 9.05 -8.77 37.81
CA THR A 362 10.36 -8.97 37.18
C THR A 362 10.90 -7.68 36.55
N GLN A 363 10.03 -6.76 36.13
CA GLN A 363 10.41 -5.47 35.55
C GLN A 363 10.68 -4.39 36.60
N ALA A 364 9.89 -4.33 37.67
CA ALA A 364 10.05 -3.30 38.70
C ALA A 364 11.48 -3.20 39.30
N PRO A 365 12.19 -4.31 39.59
CA PRO A 365 13.55 -4.26 40.12
C PRO A 365 14.59 -3.75 39.11
N SER A 366 14.25 -3.63 37.82
CA SER A 366 15.16 -3.09 36.81
C SER A 366 15.17 -1.55 36.73
N LEU A 367 14.23 -0.87 37.40
CA LEU A 367 14.22 0.58 37.49
C LEU A 367 15.37 1.09 38.38
N THR A 368 16.15 2.04 37.91
CA THR A 368 17.16 2.74 38.71
C THR A 368 16.51 3.58 39.82
N ILE A 369 17.28 3.90 40.87
CA ILE A 369 16.84 4.81 41.92
C ILE A 369 16.43 6.18 41.33
N THR A 370 17.19 6.69 40.37
CA THR A 370 16.88 7.98 39.71
C THR A 370 15.57 7.94 38.94
N GLN A 371 15.27 6.81 38.27
CA GLN A 371 13.98 6.59 37.60
C GLN A 371 12.84 6.55 38.63
N LEU A 372 12.98 5.77 39.70
CA LEU A 372 11.97 5.71 40.77
C LEU A 372 11.73 7.07 41.42
N ALA A 373 12.79 7.82 41.75
CA ALA A 373 12.69 9.15 42.34
C ALA A 373 12.04 10.19 41.40
N SER A 374 12.02 9.93 40.08
CA SER A 374 11.36 10.81 39.11
C SER A 374 9.84 10.57 38.98
N LEU A 375 9.32 9.48 39.54
CA LEU A 375 7.88 9.18 39.48
C LEU A 375 7.06 10.16 40.33
N THR A 376 5.92 10.57 39.80
CA THR A 376 4.92 11.32 40.56
C THR A 376 4.25 10.44 41.62
N THR A 377 3.62 11.05 42.61
CA THR A 377 2.86 10.34 43.65
C THR A 377 1.72 9.50 43.06
N THR A 378 1.04 10.00 42.02
CA THR A 378 0.00 9.24 41.29
C THR A 378 0.58 8.01 40.59
N GLN A 379 1.75 8.13 39.98
CA GLN A 379 2.46 7.01 39.34
C GLN A 379 2.90 5.95 40.36
N VAL A 380 3.43 6.36 41.51
CA VAL A 380 3.82 5.45 42.60
C VAL A 380 2.61 4.71 43.16
N ALA A 381 1.51 5.43 43.42
CA ALA A 381 0.26 4.83 43.88
C ALA A 381 -0.34 3.81 42.89
N ALA A 382 -0.02 3.96 41.59
CA ALA A 382 -0.52 3.08 40.54
C ALA A 382 0.28 1.78 40.37
N LEU A 383 1.52 1.69 40.87
CA LEU A 383 2.34 0.48 40.78
C LEU A 383 1.57 -0.72 41.35
N SER A 384 1.65 -1.87 40.69
CA SER A 384 1.01 -3.08 41.22
C SER A 384 1.62 -3.48 42.57
N THR A 385 0.84 -4.13 43.43
CA THR A 385 1.34 -4.65 44.71
C THR A 385 2.49 -5.65 44.51
N SER A 386 2.47 -6.39 43.40
CA SER A 386 3.56 -7.29 43.00
C SER A 386 4.82 -6.54 42.57
N ALA A 387 4.68 -5.42 41.85
CA ALA A 387 5.80 -4.55 41.49
C ALA A 387 6.45 -3.92 42.73
N VAL A 388 5.64 -3.36 43.65
CA VAL A 388 6.14 -2.77 44.90
C VAL A 388 6.86 -3.81 45.75
N LYS A 389 6.27 -5.00 45.92
CA LYS A 389 6.90 -6.11 46.65
C LYS A 389 8.24 -6.56 46.06
N ALA A 390 8.42 -6.41 44.75
CA ALA A 390 9.63 -6.85 44.08
C ALA A 390 10.75 -5.81 44.11
N LEU A 391 10.46 -4.55 44.44
CA LEU A 391 11.51 -3.54 44.60
C LEU A 391 12.56 -4.04 45.59
N THR A 392 13.82 -3.78 45.28
CA THR A 392 14.93 -4.04 46.20
C THR A 392 14.87 -3.07 47.37
N THR A 393 15.44 -3.48 48.49
CA THR A 393 15.55 -2.64 49.70
C THR A 393 16.25 -1.30 49.41
N THR A 394 17.27 -1.31 48.54
CA THR A 394 17.97 -0.10 48.09
C THR A 394 17.10 0.82 47.23
N GLN A 395 16.25 0.26 46.36
CA GLN A 395 15.29 1.05 45.59
C GLN A 395 14.22 1.68 46.48
N PHE A 396 13.72 0.92 47.45
CA PHE A 396 12.71 1.40 48.39
C PHE A 396 13.26 2.52 49.29
N GLY A 397 14.46 2.33 49.85
CA GLY A 397 15.15 3.37 50.63
C GLY A 397 15.46 4.64 49.81
N GLY A 398 15.54 4.53 48.49
CA GLY A 398 15.73 5.66 47.57
C GLY A 398 14.47 6.48 47.23
N LEU A 399 13.27 6.06 47.67
CA LEU A 399 12.02 6.79 47.39
C LEU A 399 11.97 8.13 48.15
N ALA A 400 11.41 9.17 47.53
CA ALA A 400 11.15 10.42 48.23
C ALA A 400 10.04 10.24 49.29
N VAL A 401 10.05 11.07 50.34
CA VAL A 401 9.04 11.04 51.40
C VAL A 401 7.60 11.21 50.86
N THR A 402 7.43 12.02 49.81
CA THR A 402 6.13 12.20 49.15
C THR A 402 5.67 10.95 48.40
N GLN A 403 6.61 10.14 47.88
CA GLN A 403 6.31 8.89 47.19
C GLN A 403 5.94 7.79 48.18
N VAL A 404 6.62 7.71 49.33
CA VAL A 404 6.26 6.79 50.42
C VAL A 404 4.86 7.10 50.95
N ALA A 405 4.56 8.38 51.19
CA ALA A 405 3.22 8.83 51.60
C ALA A 405 2.13 8.54 50.54
N ALA A 406 2.50 8.36 49.27
CA ALA A 406 1.57 8.07 48.19
C ALA A 406 1.23 6.58 48.03
N LEU A 407 1.96 5.67 48.68
CA LEU A 407 1.67 4.24 48.61
C LEU A 407 0.25 3.93 49.10
N THR A 408 -0.46 3.07 48.40
CA THR A 408 -1.75 2.56 48.85
C THR A 408 -1.57 1.60 50.03
N THR A 409 -2.62 1.40 50.82
CA THR A 409 -2.63 0.41 51.91
C THR A 409 -2.32 -1.00 51.41
N GLY A 410 -2.80 -1.35 50.22
CA GLY A 410 -2.51 -2.64 49.59
C GLY A 410 -1.03 -2.82 49.24
N GLN A 411 -0.34 -1.74 48.82
CA GLN A 411 1.10 -1.75 48.56
C GLN A 411 1.90 -1.83 49.87
N VAL A 412 1.54 -1.04 50.89
CA VAL A 412 2.20 -1.06 52.21
C VAL A 412 2.10 -2.44 52.88
N ALA A 413 0.96 -3.11 52.76
CA ALA A 413 0.78 -4.47 53.28
C ALA A 413 1.67 -5.52 52.59
N GLN A 414 2.29 -5.23 51.44
CA GLN A 414 3.23 -6.13 50.76
C GLN A 414 4.71 -5.89 51.10
N LEU A 415 5.04 -4.80 51.81
CA LEU A 415 6.43 -4.49 52.15
C LEU A 415 7.04 -5.60 53.00
N THR A 416 8.29 -5.97 52.72
CA THR A 416 9.00 -6.91 53.58
C THR A 416 9.45 -6.21 54.86
N THR A 417 9.74 -6.99 55.90
CA THR A 417 10.32 -6.45 57.14
C THR A 417 11.68 -5.79 56.89
N THR A 418 12.43 -6.25 55.89
CA THR A 418 13.71 -5.64 55.49
C THR A 418 13.52 -4.30 54.78
N ASP A 419 12.45 -4.13 54.00
CA ASP A 419 12.16 -2.85 53.35
C ASP A 419 11.83 -1.77 54.38
N LEU A 420 11.05 -2.13 55.41
CA LEU A 420 10.68 -1.23 56.50
C LEU A 420 11.90 -0.76 57.30
N VAL A 421 12.77 -1.69 57.71
CA VAL A 421 14.00 -1.36 58.46
C VAL A 421 15.04 -0.62 57.60
N ALA A 422 14.91 -0.67 56.27
CA ALA A 422 15.78 0.09 55.36
C ALA A 422 15.29 1.54 55.15
N MET A 423 14.12 1.92 55.68
CA MET A 423 13.59 3.27 55.55
C MET A 423 14.40 4.26 56.40
N ALA A 424 14.59 5.46 55.88
CA ALA A 424 15.02 6.59 56.68
C ALA A 424 13.88 7.01 57.63
N PRO A 425 14.17 7.48 58.86
CA PRO A 425 13.14 7.92 59.80
C PRO A 425 12.16 8.97 59.23
N THR A 426 12.63 9.81 58.30
CA THR A 426 11.78 10.79 57.60
C THR A 426 10.76 10.15 56.65
N GLN A 427 11.07 8.99 56.06
CA GLN A 427 10.13 8.23 55.23
C GLN A 427 9.07 7.56 56.11
N GLU A 428 9.44 7.03 57.27
CA GLU A 428 8.48 6.40 58.20
C GLU A 428 7.50 7.42 58.78
N ALA A 429 8.01 8.58 59.20
CA ALA A 429 7.18 9.70 59.65
C ALA A 429 6.24 10.23 58.54
N SER A 430 6.52 9.94 57.26
CA SER A 430 5.66 10.31 56.13
C SER A 430 4.50 9.34 55.87
N LEU A 431 4.50 8.15 56.48
CA LEU A 431 3.38 7.20 56.37
C LEU A 431 2.11 7.83 56.98
N THR A 432 1.03 7.85 56.21
CA THR A 432 -0.28 8.29 56.70
C THR A 432 -0.81 7.35 57.77
N SER A 433 -1.74 7.83 58.60
CA SER A 433 -2.44 7.00 59.59
C SER A 433 -3.10 5.78 58.95
N THR A 434 -3.70 5.94 57.78
CA THR A 434 -4.32 4.83 57.04
C THR A 434 -3.30 3.78 56.59
N GLN A 435 -2.11 4.20 56.13
CA GLN A 435 -1.03 3.28 55.78
C GLN A 435 -0.46 2.57 57.03
N MET A 436 -0.29 3.28 58.15
CA MET A 436 0.17 2.68 59.41
C MET A 436 -0.81 1.64 59.94
N GLY A 437 -2.11 1.89 59.85
CA GLY A 437 -3.14 0.92 60.20
C GLY A 437 -3.18 -0.31 59.29
N ALA A 438 -2.58 -0.24 58.10
CA ALA A 438 -2.50 -1.35 57.14
C ALA A 438 -1.28 -2.25 57.36
N LEU A 439 -0.34 -1.89 58.24
CA LEU A 439 0.78 -2.75 58.60
C LEU A 439 0.28 -4.01 59.31
N THR A 440 0.91 -5.14 58.98
CA THR A 440 0.72 -6.40 59.71
C THR A 440 1.48 -6.36 61.04
N SER A 441 1.10 -7.23 61.98
CA SER A 441 1.82 -7.35 63.27
C SER A 441 3.29 -7.73 63.08
N THR A 442 3.61 -8.56 62.08
CA THR A 442 4.99 -8.91 61.73
C THR A 442 5.78 -7.71 61.19
N GLN A 443 5.16 -6.90 60.34
CA GLN A 443 5.78 -5.68 59.80
C GLN A 443 6.03 -4.65 60.90
N LEU A 444 5.03 -4.37 61.74
CA LEU A 444 5.17 -3.41 62.84
C LEU A 444 6.21 -3.87 63.87
N GLY A 445 6.21 -5.17 64.21
CA GLY A 445 7.18 -5.74 65.14
C GLY A 445 8.63 -5.72 64.65
N ALA A 446 8.84 -5.63 63.33
CA ALA A 446 10.18 -5.59 62.75
C ALA A 446 10.86 -4.21 62.84
N LEU A 447 10.10 -3.14 63.09
CA LEU A 447 10.67 -1.79 63.21
C LEU A 447 11.73 -1.72 64.33
N THR A 448 12.78 -0.94 64.16
CA THR A 448 13.73 -0.70 65.25
C THR A 448 13.12 0.22 66.32
N THR A 449 13.73 0.27 67.50
CA THR A 449 13.28 1.21 68.55
C THR A 449 13.40 2.67 68.12
N THR A 450 14.36 2.99 67.24
CA THR A 450 14.53 4.33 66.67
C THR A 450 13.37 4.68 65.75
N GLU A 451 12.97 3.74 64.90
CA GLU A 451 11.85 3.89 63.96
C GLU A 451 10.51 4.03 64.70
N VAL A 452 10.27 3.20 65.72
CA VAL A 452 9.08 3.31 66.57
C VAL A 452 9.03 4.65 67.31
N SER A 453 10.16 5.19 67.77
CA SER A 453 10.22 6.52 68.40
C SER A 453 9.99 7.69 67.43
N ALA A 454 10.15 7.46 66.12
CA ALA A 454 9.91 8.46 65.09
C ALA A 454 8.41 8.56 64.69
N LEU A 455 7.57 7.63 65.15
CA LEU A 455 6.14 7.64 64.86
C LEU A 455 5.44 8.82 65.55
N THR A 456 4.58 9.49 64.79
CA THR A 456 3.71 10.56 65.32
C THR A 456 2.56 9.99 66.15
N THR A 457 1.99 10.80 67.03
CA THR A 457 0.82 10.41 67.85
C THR A 457 -0.38 9.99 67.00
N THR A 458 -0.56 10.59 65.82
CA THR A 458 -1.63 10.23 64.88
C THR A 458 -1.37 8.88 64.22
N GLN A 459 -0.12 8.56 63.90
CA GLN A 459 0.26 7.24 63.38
C GLN A 459 0.07 6.15 64.44
N VAL A 460 0.51 6.39 65.68
CA VAL A 460 0.33 5.46 66.80
C VAL A 460 -1.16 5.20 67.07
N GLY A 461 -2.00 6.25 67.04
CA GLY A 461 -3.44 6.13 67.23
C GLY A 461 -4.17 5.36 66.12
N ALA A 462 -3.53 5.13 64.97
CA ALA A 462 -4.09 4.37 63.86
C ALA A 462 -3.74 2.88 63.90
N ILE A 463 -2.83 2.47 64.79
CA ILE A 463 -2.41 1.07 64.94
C ILE A 463 -3.53 0.29 65.65
N SER A 464 -4.01 -0.76 65.00
CA SER A 464 -5.04 -1.63 65.59
C SER A 464 -4.49 -2.45 66.78
N SER A 465 -5.35 -2.87 67.69
CA SER A 465 -4.95 -3.69 68.84
C SER A 465 -4.30 -5.03 68.44
N SER A 466 -4.72 -5.64 67.32
CA SER A 466 -4.12 -6.86 66.80
C SER A 466 -2.75 -6.61 66.16
N THR A 467 -2.54 -5.46 65.52
CA THR A 467 -1.24 -5.07 64.99
C THR A 467 -0.27 -4.72 66.13
N LEU A 468 -0.74 -4.03 67.17
CA LEU A 468 0.06 -3.62 68.33
C LEU A 468 0.68 -4.81 69.08
N ALA A 469 0.02 -5.98 69.05
CA ALA A 469 0.55 -7.22 69.61
C ALA A 469 1.86 -7.71 68.95
N GLY A 470 2.22 -7.14 67.78
CA GLY A 470 3.50 -7.40 67.12
C GLY A 470 4.68 -6.68 67.77
N LEU A 471 4.46 -5.62 68.54
CA LEU A 471 5.54 -4.87 69.19
C LEU A 471 6.16 -5.67 70.35
N THR A 472 7.48 -5.63 70.43
CA THR A 472 8.27 -6.07 71.58
C THR A 472 8.08 -5.12 72.76
N THR A 473 8.38 -5.61 73.96
CA THR A 473 8.33 -4.80 75.19
C THR A 473 9.22 -3.56 75.11
N THR A 474 10.36 -3.65 74.43
CA THR A 474 11.28 -2.52 74.24
C THR A 474 10.70 -1.46 73.31
N GLN A 475 10.05 -1.87 72.21
CA GLN A 475 9.37 -0.93 71.30
C GLN A 475 8.17 -0.25 71.99
N VAL A 476 7.39 -0.97 72.80
CA VAL A 476 6.30 -0.37 73.58
C VAL A 476 6.85 0.66 74.58
N GLY A 477 8.02 0.38 75.19
CA GLY A 477 8.68 1.30 76.11
C GLY A 477 9.04 2.66 75.49
N VAL A 478 9.43 2.69 74.21
CA VAL A 478 9.77 3.95 73.52
C VAL A 478 8.56 4.71 72.97
N LEU A 479 7.37 4.10 72.91
CA LEU A 479 6.11 4.81 72.58
C LEU A 479 5.54 5.58 73.77
N ALA A 480 5.92 5.20 74.98
CA ALA A 480 5.44 5.80 76.23
C ALA A 480 6.30 6.98 76.72
N ALA A 481 7.42 7.24 76.03
CA ALA A 481 8.37 8.33 76.29
C ALA A 481 8.13 9.47 75.30
#